data_AF-A0A7R8WX29-F1
#
_entry.id   AF-A0A7R8WX29-F1
#
_cell.length_a   1.000
_cell.length_b   1.000
_cell.length_c   1.000
_cell.angle_alpha   90.00
_cell.angle_beta   90.00
_cell.angle_gamma   90.00
#
_symmetry.space_group_name_H-M   'P 1'
#
loop_
_entity.id
_entity.type
_entity.pdbx_description
1 polymer ?
#
loop_
_entity_poly.entity_id
_entity_poly.type
_entity_poly.pdbx_seq_one_letter_code
_entity_poly.pdbx_strand_id
1 'polypeptide(L)'
;MYGFHLALTPFPLLAHNRNYAYGMTMLENDDLDFYQEPQEAEFEAREEVIKVKGEDDVKLTVRSGKHGPIMNDLVETISREEPVAMDWIYTRLENEMLQVSYEISHAESLTEFRDGVSKIHAPGLNIMYGDAKGNIAWFGAAKLYSRAEGVHSKFILDGADPTQDHLMLLDFDQNPQAINPRWDYVYSANNQPEEVDGRLYPGYYLPEDRAKKIVQLLEAKDDFTQSHVEEMIYNVQSSNSAELAGIVLRNMSLVKMNDLEKEAIETLKAWDGSYKKEDIAPAIYFTLIYNILENTFKDEMGEETFDQFIKAHLSKRQIAKQIQMLKSRLIPDLVKAQLTITSGFAYGVDILAHRQTLACNGKTIAVLGSGLNCIYPQRHQADMLKI
;
A
#
# COMPACT_ATOMS: atom_id res chain seq x y z
N MET A 1 -13.59 17.64 26.41
CA MET A 1 -12.69 17.46 25.25
C MET A 1 -13.00 18.52 24.20
N TYR A 2 -11.99 19.03 23.51
CA TYR A 2 -12.12 19.81 22.27
C TYR A 2 -11.60 18.96 21.12
N GLY A 3 -12.33 18.86 20.02
CA GLY A 3 -11.90 18.00 18.92
C GLY A 3 -12.87 17.94 17.75
N PHE A 4 -12.56 17.05 16.82
CA PHE A 4 -13.37 16.79 15.63
C PHE A 4 -14.30 15.60 15.85
N HIS A 5 -15.57 15.80 15.50
CA HIS A 5 -16.64 14.82 15.65
C HIS A 5 -17.11 14.34 14.28
N LEU A 6 -17.34 13.04 14.15
CA LEU A 6 -18.19 12.53 13.08
C LEU A 6 -19.64 12.89 13.41
N ALA A 7 -20.45 13.11 12.36
CA ALA A 7 -21.87 13.41 12.54
C ALA A 7 -22.52 12.34 13.44
N LEU A 8 -23.32 12.78 14.41
CA LEU A 8 -24.00 11.92 15.39
C LEU A 8 -23.09 11.16 16.36
N THR A 9 -21.77 11.42 16.37
CA THR A 9 -20.84 10.84 17.35
C THR A 9 -20.59 11.85 18.48
N PRO A 10 -21.02 11.57 19.72
CA PRO A 10 -20.95 12.53 20.83
C PRO A 10 -19.53 12.77 21.35
N PHE A 11 -18.58 11.89 21.03
CA PHE A 11 -17.19 11.97 21.48
C PHE A 11 -16.24 12.15 20.29
N PRO A 12 -15.22 13.01 20.42
CA PRO A 12 -14.33 13.32 19.31
C PRO A 12 -13.29 12.19 19.08
N LEU A 13 -12.94 11.95 17.82
CA LEU A 13 -11.94 10.94 17.43
C LEU A 13 -10.54 11.55 17.25
N LEU A 14 -10.45 12.85 17.01
CA LEU A 14 -9.20 13.62 17.06
C LEU A 14 -9.42 14.77 18.02
N ALA A 15 -8.71 14.79 19.14
CA ALA A 15 -9.09 15.67 20.24
C ALA A 15 -7.95 15.97 21.20
N HIS A 16 -8.18 17.01 22.01
CA HIS A 16 -7.34 17.32 23.15
C HIS A 16 -8.14 17.93 24.29
N ASN A 17 -7.54 17.95 25.47
CA ASN A 17 -7.95 18.75 26.63
C ASN A 17 -6.69 19.38 27.26
N ARG A 18 -6.77 19.81 28.52
CA ARG A 18 -5.61 20.38 29.23
C ARG A 18 -4.59 19.33 29.69
N ASN A 19 -4.99 18.06 29.73
CA ASN A 19 -4.21 16.95 30.27
C ASN A 19 -3.56 16.12 29.16
N TYR A 20 -4.24 15.88 28.03
CA TYR A 20 -3.73 15.07 26.92
C TYR A 20 -4.38 15.41 25.58
N ALA A 21 -3.74 14.93 24.52
CA ALA A 21 -4.18 14.98 23.14
C ALA A 21 -4.04 13.60 22.48
N TYR A 22 -4.88 13.32 21.50
CA TYR A 22 -4.78 12.14 20.66
C TYR A 22 -5.21 12.41 19.23
N GLY A 23 -4.64 11.61 18.33
CA GLY A 23 -4.95 11.62 16.91
C GLY A 23 -4.91 10.20 16.37
N MET A 24 -5.37 10.03 15.13
CA MET A 24 -5.42 8.72 14.51
C MET A 24 -5.17 8.76 13.01
N THR A 25 -4.67 7.65 12.47
CA THR A 25 -4.62 7.37 11.04
C THR A 25 -5.05 5.91 10.81
N MET A 26 -5.34 5.51 9.57
CA MET A 26 -5.50 4.08 9.25
C MET A 26 -4.23 3.29 9.59
N LEU A 27 -4.39 2.07 10.12
CA LEU A 27 -3.30 1.10 10.27
C LEU A 27 -3.00 0.42 8.94
N GLU A 28 -4.01 0.16 8.11
CA GLU A 28 -3.89 -0.57 6.84
C GLU A 28 -3.36 -2.01 6.98
N ASN A 29 -3.61 -2.64 8.14
CA ASN A 29 -3.41 -4.07 8.31
C ASN A 29 -4.43 -4.86 7.48
N ASP A 30 -4.06 -6.08 7.15
CA ASP A 30 -4.89 -7.00 6.38
C ASP A 30 -5.93 -7.64 7.31
N ASP A 31 -7.17 -7.18 7.21
CA ASP A 31 -8.26 -7.57 8.10
C ASP A 31 -9.43 -8.26 7.38
N LEU A 32 -9.29 -8.54 6.08
CA LEU A 32 -10.32 -9.10 5.20
C LEU A 32 -9.74 -10.22 4.33
N ASP A 33 -10.51 -11.30 4.17
CA ASP A 33 -10.22 -12.40 3.24
C ASP A 33 -11.43 -12.64 2.31
N PHE A 34 -11.15 -13.19 1.13
CA PHE A 34 -12.18 -13.72 0.23
C PHE A 34 -12.06 -15.23 0.15
N TYR A 35 -13.20 -15.93 0.15
CA TYR A 35 -13.26 -17.39 0.02
C TYR A 35 -14.11 -17.77 -1.19
N GLN A 36 -13.62 -18.68 -2.02
CA GLN A 36 -14.42 -19.34 -3.04
C GLN A 36 -15.20 -20.48 -2.37
N GLU A 37 -16.52 -20.34 -2.28
CA GLU A 37 -17.41 -21.34 -1.71
C GLU A 37 -17.73 -22.44 -2.75
N PRO A 38 -18.02 -23.67 -2.31
CA PRO A 38 -18.60 -24.69 -3.18
C PRO A 38 -19.89 -24.20 -3.84
N GLN A 39 -20.10 -24.57 -5.11
CA GLN A 39 -21.30 -24.19 -5.86
C GLN A 39 -22.60 -24.69 -5.20
N GLU A 40 -22.53 -25.84 -4.53
CA GLU A 40 -23.65 -26.49 -3.83
C GLU A 40 -23.77 -26.04 -2.36
N ALA A 41 -23.01 -25.04 -1.92
CA ALA A 41 -23.09 -24.54 -0.56
C ALA A 41 -24.46 -23.90 -0.28
N GLU A 42 -24.99 -24.14 0.91
CA GLU A 42 -26.24 -23.52 1.35
C GLU A 42 -25.99 -22.07 1.80
N PHE A 43 -26.84 -21.16 1.33
CA PHE A 43 -26.78 -19.75 1.68
C PHE A 43 -28.10 -19.28 2.28
N GLU A 44 -28.02 -18.48 3.34
CA GLU A 44 -29.16 -17.70 3.80
C GLU A 44 -29.37 -16.53 2.84
N ALA A 45 -30.62 -16.35 2.39
CA ALA A 45 -30.98 -15.25 1.52
C ALA A 45 -31.92 -14.30 2.27
N ARG A 46 -31.62 -13.00 2.20
CA ARG A 46 -32.54 -11.94 2.63
C ARG A 46 -32.85 -11.00 1.49
N GLU A 47 -34.11 -10.61 1.39
CA GLU A 47 -34.59 -9.62 0.43
C GLU A 47 -34.52 -8.23 1.06
N GLU A 48 -33.76 -7.34 0.44
CA GLU A 48 -33.68 -5.92 0.77
C GLU A 48 -34.48 -5.13 -0.27
N VAL A 49 -35.37 -4.25 0.17
CA VAL A 49 -36.20 -3.43 -0.71
C VAL A 49 -35.79 -1.96 -0.58
N ILE A 50 -35.11 -1.45 -1.59
CA ILE A 50 -34.72 -0.04 -1.69
C ILE A 50 -35.86 0.73 -2.36
N LYS A 51 -36.53 1.57 -1.57
CA LYS A 51 -37.58 2.45 -2.07
C LYS A 51 -36.99 3.61 -2.86
N VAL A 52 -37.37 3.74 -4.14
CA VAL A 52 -36.88 4.80 -5.01
C VAL A 52 -37.96 5.86 -5.20
N LYS A 53 -37.66 7.12 -4.86
CA LYS A 53 -38.65 8.19 -4.93
C LYS A 53 -39.03 8.45 -6.40
N GLY A 54 -40.28 8.14 -6.74
CA GLY A 54 -40.84 8.40 -8.07
C GLY A 54 -40.58 7.30 -9.09
N GLU A 55 -39.99 6.18 -8.67
CA GLU A 55 -39.76 4.99 -9.49
C GLU A 55 -40.22 3.73 -8.74
N ASP A 56 -40.09 2.58 -9.38
CA ASP A 56 -40.37 1.29 -8.74
C ASP A 56 -39.29 0.94 -7.71
N ASP A 57 -39.68 0.19 -6.69
CA ASP A 57 -38.76 -0.31 -5.66
C ASP A 57 -37.70 -1.24 -6.29
N VAL A 58 -36.43 -1.05 -5.90
CA VAL A 58 -35.33 -1.93 -6.28
C VAL A 58 -35.22 -3.04 -5.25
N LYS A 59 -35.32 -4.29 -5.68
CA LYS A 59 -35.15 -5.47 -4.82
C LYS A 59 -33.73 -6.02 -4.97
N LEU A 60 -33.06 -6.24 -3.85
CA LEU A 60 -31.74 -6.85 -3.78
C LEU A 60 -31.83 -8.14 -2.95
N THR A 61 -31.37 -9.25 -3.51
CA THR A 61 -31.21 -10.51 -2.78
C THR A 61 -29.80 -10.56 -2.22
N VAL A 62 -29.65 -10.39 -0.90
CA VAL A 62 -28.36 -10.57 -0.24
C VAL A 62 -28.23 -12.01 0.23
N ARG A 63 -27.26 -12.72 -0.35
CA ARG A 63 -26.91 -14.10 0.05
C ARG A 63 -25.75 -14.07 1.04
N SER A 64 -25.78 -14.91 2.06
CA SER A 64 -24.70 -15.04 3.05
C SER A 64 -24.48 -16.49 3.41
N GLY A 65 -23.22 -16.90 3.44
CA GLY A 65 -22.79 -18.25 3.81
C GLY A 65 -21.90 -18.24 5.05
N LYS A 66 -21.14 -19.33 5.21
CA LYS A 66 -20.21 -19.53 6.33
C LYS A 66 -19.20 -18.39 6.48
N HIS A 67 -18.60 -17.93 5.37
CA HIS A 67 -17.58 -16.89 5.39
C HIS A 67 -18.15 -15.48 5.09
N GLY A 68 -19.45 -15.26 5.30
CA GLY A 68 -20.08 -13.94 5.15
C GLY A 68 -20.87 -13.75 3.85
N PRO A 69 -21.14 -12.49 3.43
CA PRO A 69 -21.94 -12.20 2.24
C PRO A 69 -21.26 -12.66 0.95
N ILE A 70 -22.07 -13.13 0.00
CA ILE A 70 -21.63 -13.49 -1.35
C ILE A 70 -21.53 -12.23 -2.20
N MET A 71 -20.37 -12.02 -2.81
CA MET A 71 -19.99 -10.75 -3.41
C MET A 71 -20.11 -10.71 -4.93
N ASN A 72 -20.34 -11.84 -5.61
CA ASN A 72 -20.45 -11.90 -7.08
C ASN A 72 -21.50 -10.91 -7.62
N ASP A 73 -22.63 -10.77 -6.91
CA ASP A 73 -23.72 -9.87 -7.32
C ASP A 73 -23.54 -8.42 -6.81
N LEU A 74 -22.53 -8.17 -5.96
CA LEU A 74 -22.31 -6.90 -5.27
C LEU A 74 -21.04 -6.17 -5.74
N VAL A 75 -20.08 -6.89 -6.33
CA VAL A 75 -18.79 -6.36 -6.77
C VAL A 75 -18.56 -6.76 -8.22
N GLU A 76 -18.75 -5.81 -9.14
CA GLU A 76 -18.70 -6.04 -10.59
C GLU A 76 -17.37 -6.65 -11.07
N THR A 77 -16.26 -6.39 -10.37
CA THR A 77 -14.94 -6.94 -10.75
C THR A 77 -14.75 -8.40 -10.37
N ILE A 78 -15.70 -9.02 -9.65
CA ILE A 78 -15.69 -10.46 -9.36
C ILE A 78 -16.45 -11.17 -10.49
N SER A 79 -15.71 -11.65 -11.49
CA SER A 79 -16.27 -12.31 -12.67
C SER A 79 -16.36 -13.85 -12.57
N ARG A 80 -16.15 -14.41 -11.37
CA ARG A 80 -16.19 -15.87 -11.14
C ARG A 80 -17.63 -16.39 -11.16
N GLU A 81 -17.80 -17.59 -11.71
CA GLU A 81 -19.09 -18.31 -11.67
C GLU A 81 -19.35 -18.89 -10.28
N GLU A 82 -18.31 -19.41 -9.62
CA GLU A 82 -18.42 -19.91 -8.25
C GLU A 82 -18.67 -18.78 -7.24
N PRO A 83 -19.48 -19.02 -6.19
CA PRO A 83 -19.74 -18.00 -5.19
C PRO A 83 -18.45 -17.59 -4.46
N VAL A 84 -18.24 -16.29 -4.31
CA VAL A 84 -17.12 -15.71 -3.58
C VAL A 84 -17.67 -14.98 -2.36
N ALA A 85 -17.39 -15.50 -1.18
CA ALA A 85 -17.75 -14.89 0.10
C ALA A 85 -16.67 -13.91 0.56
N MET A 86 -17.09 -12.84 1.25
CA MET A 86 -16.19 -11.89 1.90
C MET A 86 -16.26 -12.02 3.42
N ASP A 87 -15.11 -12.30 4.00
CA ASP A 87 -14.95 -12.46 5.44
C ASP A 87 -14.12 -11.31 6.01
N TRP A 88 -14.76 -10.46 6.82
CA TRP A 88 -14.14 -9.28 7.38
C TRP A 88 -14.17 -9.34 8.91
N ILE A 89 -13.02 -9.13 9.57
CA ILE A 89 -12.96 -9.13 11.03
C ILE A 89 -13.91 -8.09 11.65
N TYR A 90 -14.20 -7.01 10.93
CA TYR A 90 -15.17 -5.98 11.31
C TYR A 90 -16.55 -6.55 11.65
N THR A 91 -17.00 -7.55 10.88
CA THR A 91 -18.31 -8.19 11.05
C THR A 91 -18.29 -9.41 11.98
N ARG A 92 -17.10 -9.91 12.35
CA ARG A 92 -16.94 -11.07 13.25
C ARG A 92 -17.05 -10.72 14.73
N LEU A 93 -16.81 -9.46 15.10
CA LEU A 93 -16.77 -9.01 16.49
C LEU A 93 -17.72 -7.83 16.72
N GLU A 94 -18.12 -7.64 17.98
CA GLU A 94 -18.95 -6.50 18.38
C GLU A 94 -18.20 -5.19 18.16
N ASN A 95 -18.84 -4.25 17.47
CA ASN A 95 -18.25 -2.93 17.24
C ASN A 95 -18.49 -2.02 18.44
N GLU A 96 -17.43 -1.81 19.21
CA GLU A 96 -17.45 -0.99 20.43
C GLU A 96 -17.04 0.48 20.19
N MET A 97 -17.01 0.99 18.96
CA MET A 97 -16.43 2.31 18.67
C MET A 97 -17.06 3.47 19.45
N LEU A 98 -18.35 3.39 19.78
CA LEU A 98 -18.98 4.40 20.65
C LEU A 98 -18.41 4.34 22.08
N GLN A 99 -18.24 3.13 22.63
CA GLN A 99 -17.63 2.90 23.95
C GLN A 99 -16.16 3.30 23.96
N VAL A 100 -15.40 2.93 22.91
CA VAL A 100 -14.01 3.36 22.71
C VAL A 100 -13.92 4.88 22.75
N SER A 101 -14.74 5.57 21.93
CA SER A 101 -14.69 7.04 21.83
C SER A 101 -15.06 7.71 23.16
N TYR A 102 -15.96 7.13 23.94
CA TYR A 102 -16.26 7.56 25.30
C TYR A 102 -15.06 7.39 26.23
N GLU A 103 -14.49 6.19 26.30
CA GLU A 103 -13.40 5.84 27.23
C GLU A 103 -12.14 6.66 26.97
N ILE A 104 -11.70 6.74 25.72
CA ILE A 104 -10.50 7.53 25.38
C ILE A 104 -10.69 9.04 25.59
N SER A 105 -11.94 9.53 25.55
CA SER A 105 -12.28 10.93 25.83
C SER A 105 -12.36 11.28 27.32
N HIS A 106 -12.50 10.26 28.18
CA HIS A 106 -12.66 10.39 29.62
C HIS A 106 -11.51 9.79 30.42
N ALA A 107 -10.53 9.19 29.75
CA ALA A 107 -9.34 8.63 30.39
C ALA A 107 -8.64 9.67 31.27
N GLU A 108 -8.28 9.27 32.48
CA GLU A 108 -7.52 10.08 33.44
C GLU A 108 -6.02 9.73 33.45
N SER A 109 -5.66 8.64 32.76
CA SER A 109 -4.30 8.13 32.64
C SER A 109 -4.03 7.53 31.26
N LEU A 110 -2.73 7.41 30.91
CA LEU A 110 -2.31 6.69 29.70
C LEU A 110 -2.76 5.22 29.74
N THR A 111 -2.82 4.60 30.92
CA THR A 111 -3.32 3.22 31.08
C THR A 111 -4.79 3.11 30.70
N GLU A 112 -5.65 3.96 31.28
CA GLU A 112 -7.08 3.98 30.91
C GLU A 112 -7.30 4.30 29.44
N PHE A 113 -6.50 5.22 28.89
CA PHE A 113 -6.53 5.53 27.47
C PHE A 113 -6.20 4.29 26.62
N ARG A 114 -5.12 3.59 26.96
CA ARG A 114 -4.70 2.34 26.30
C ARG A 114 -5.78 1.27 26.39
N ASP A 115 -6.42 1.12 27.55
CA ASP A 115 -7.47 0.13 27.76
C ASP A 115 -8.67 0.41 26.86
N GLY A 116 -9.08 1.67 26.71
CA GLY A 116 -10.11 2.06 25.74
C GLY A 116 -9.70 1.80 24.28
N VAL A 117 -8.45 2.11 23.93
CA VAL A 117 -7.90 1.84 22.59
C VAL A 117 -7.87 0.34 22.27
N SER A 118 -7.64 -0.52 23.26
CA SER A 118 -7.52 -1.98 23.07
C SER A 118 -8.79 -2.65 22.53
N LYS A 119 -9.95 -1.97 22.64
CA LYS A 119 -11.24 -2.44 22.15
C LYS A 119 -11.47 -2.16 20.67
N ILE A 120 -10.61 -1.40 20.02
CA ILE A 120 -10.68 -1.20 18.57
C ILE A 120 -10.28 -2.51 17.88
N HIS A 121 -11.25 -3.21 17.30
CA HIS A 121 -10.99 -4.46 16.58
C HIS A 121 -10.82 -4.24 15.07
N ALA A 122 -11.68 -3.42 14.45
CA ALA A 122 -11.57 -3.04 13.06
C ALA A 122 -12.46 -1.81 12.71
N PRO A 123 -12.17 -1.10 11.60
CA PRO A 123 -10.93 -1.23 10.82
C PRO A 123 -9.72 -0.84 11.67
N GLY A 124 -8.54 -1.36 11.35
CA GLY A 124 -7.37 -1.08 12.16
C GLY A 124 -6.93 0.39 12.08
N LEU A 125 -6.57 0.95 13.24
CA LEU A 125 -6.16 2.35 13.39
C LEU A 125 -4.80 2.44 14.06
N ASN A 126 -3.98 3.39 13.63
CA ASN A 126 -2.90 3.89 14.46
C ASN A 126 -3.47 4.97 15.39
N ILE A 127 -3.32 4.82 16.70
CA ILE A 127 -3.74 5.81 17.70
C ILE A 127 -2.52 6.42 18.36
N MET A 128 -2.45 7.75 18.36
CA MET A 128 -1.35 8.54 18.92
C MET A 128 -1.83 9.24 20.17
N TYR A 129 -0.95 9.37 21.16
CA TYR A 129 -1.22 10.01 22.43
C TYR A 129 -0.05 10.89 22.84
N GLY A 130 -0.37 12.04 23.43
CA GLY A 130 0.59 12.89 24.13
C GLY A 130 -0.07 13.57 25.33
N ASP A 131 0.62 13.67 26.47
CA ASP A 131 0.07 14.30 27.68
C ASP A 131 0.92 15.44 28.26
N ALA A 132 0.30 16.21 29.16
CA ALA A 132 0.92 17.34 29.84
C ALA A 132 2.00 16.91 30.87
N LYS A 133 2.15 15.60 31.14
CA LYS A 133 3.20 15.03 31.98
C LYS A 133 4.43 14.62 31.15
N GLY A 134 4.37 14.78 29.82
CA GLY A 134 5.45 14.44 28.90
C GLY A 134 5.42 13.00 28.41
N ASN A 135 4.33 12.25 28.64
CA ASN A 135 4.18 10.94 28.04
C ASN A 135 3.78 11.06 26.58
N ILE A 136 4.34 10.19 25.74
CA ILE A 136 3.93 9.98 24.36
C ILE A 136 3.71 8.50 24.10
N ALA A 137 2.71 8.16 23.29
CA ALA A 137 2.47 6.79 22.90
C ALA A 137 1.87 6.65 21.51
N TRP A 138 2.09 5.49 20.92
CA TRP A 138 1.46 5.03 19.71
C TRP A 138 1.00 3.58 19.88
N PHE A 139 -0.21 3.29 19.38
CA PHE A 139 -0.81 1.96 19.39
C PHE A 139 -1.33 1.61 18.00
N GLY A 140 -0.88 0.49 17.44
CA GLY A 140 -1.56 -0.19 16.34
C GLY A 140 -2.80 -0.90 16.89
N ALA A 141 -3.97 -0.28 16.76
CA ALA A 141 -5.22 -0.74 17.34
C ALA A 141 -6.07 -1.50 16.33
N ALA A 142 -6.12 -2.82 16.50
CA ALA A 142 -6.92 -3.76 15.72
C ALA A 142 -6.98 -5.10 16.45
N LYS A 143 -7.92 -5.97 16.08
CA LYS A 143 -7.81 -7.40 16.37
C LYS A 143 -6.93 -8.04 15.30
N LEU A 144 -5.62 -8.05 15.54
CA LEU A 144 -4.66 -8.70 14.66
C LEU A 144 -4.73 -10.21 14.81
N TYR A 145 -4.37 -10.92 13.75
CA TYR A 145 -4.39 -12.37 13.70
C TYR A 145 -3.32 -12.92 12.74
N SER A 146 -2.94 -14.18 12.95
CA SER A 146 -2.15 -14.94 11.98
C SER A 146 -3.00 -16.02 11.32
N ARG A 147 -2.71 -16.28 10.05
CA ARG A 147 -3.30 -17.40 9.29
C ARG A 147 -2.42 -18.64 9.43
N ALA A 148 -2.93 -19.81 9.06
CA ALA A 148 -2.14 -21.03 9.01
C ALA A 148 -0.97 -20.90 8.01
N GLU A 149 0.07 -21.71 8.21
CA GLU A 149 1.25 -21.72 7.33
C GLU A 149 0.85 -22.05 5.89
N GLY A 150 1.35 -21.27 4.92
CA GLY A 150 1.02 -21.42 3.50
C GLY A 150 -0.27 -20.73 3.06
N VAL A 151 -1.08 -20.18 3.98
CA VAL A 151 -2.27 -19.39 3.64
C VAL A 151 -1.86 -17.97 3.27
N HIS A 152 -2.33 -17.50 2.12
CA HIS A 152 -1.95 -16.22 1.56
C HIS A 152 -3.18 -15.35 1.28
N SER A 153 -3.40 -14.33 2.10
CA SER A 153 -4.52 -13.37 2.03
C SER A 153 -4.62 -12.55 0.74
N LYS A 154 -3.63 -12.67 -0.16
CA LYS A 154 -3.63 -11.98 -1.46
C LYS A 154 -4.32 -12.79 -2.55
N PHE A 155 -4.79 -13.99 -2.24
CA PHE A 155 -5.59 -14.82 -3.13
C PHE A 155 -6.99 -15.03 -2.56
N ILE A 156 -7.90 -15.43 -3.43
CA ILE A 156 -9.18 -16.00 -3.00
C ILE A 156 -8.86 -17.38 -2.42
N LEU A 157 -9.20 -17.58 -1.15
CA LEU A 157 -8.97 -18.80 -0.39
C LEU A 157 -10.01 -19.86 -0.76
N ASP A 158 -9.71 -21.13 -0.49
CA ASP A 158 -10.65 -22.23 -0.69
C ASP A 158 -11.62 -22.33 0.51
N GLY A 159 -12.90 -22.03 0.28
CA GLY A 159 -13.94 -22.09 1.32
C GLY A 159 -14.27 -23.51 1.78
N ALA A 160 -13.91 -24.54 1.01
CA ALA A 160 -14.08 -25.94 1.40
C ALA A 160 -12.93 -26.45 2.28
N ASP A 161 -11.78 -25.77 2.29
CA ASP A 161 -10.59 -26.17 3.03
C ASP A 161 -10.58 -25.57 4.45
N PRO A 162 -10.86 -26.38 5.50
CA PRO A 162 -10.92 -25.87 6.87
C PRO A 162 -9.55 -25.38 7.38
N THR A 163 -8.45 -25.74 6.71
CA THR A 163 -7.12 -25.24 7.11
C THR A 163 -6.92 -23.77 6.73
N GLN A 164 -7.66 -23.25 5.74
CA GLN A 164 -7.58 -21.86 5.29
C GLN A 164 -8.46 -20.91 6.11
N ASP A 165 -9.47 -21.43 6.81
CA ASP A 165 -10.38 -20.67 7.69
C ASP A 165 -9.82 -20.46 9.11
N HIS A 166 -8.73 -21.15 9.48
CA HIS A 166 -8.20 -21.06 10.83
C HIS A 166 -7.39 -19.78 11.07
N LEU A 167 -7.98 -18.83 11.80
CA LEU A 167 -7.32 -17.62 12.30
C LEU A 167 -6.89 -17.79 13.77
N MET A 168 -5.63 -17.47 14.05
CA MET A 168 -5.12 -17.34 15.41
C MET A 168 -5.15 -15.88 15.81
N LEU A 169 -6.18 -15.50 16.57
CA LEU A 169 -6.35 -14.15 17.10
C LEU A 169 -5.23 -13.81 18.09
N LEU A 170 -4.75 -12.58 18.02
CA LEU A 170 -3.72 -12.07 18.92
C LEU A 170 -4.34 -11.25 20.04
N ASP A 171 -3.64 -11.22 21.17
CA ASP A 171 -3.92 -10.30 22.26
C ASP A 171 -3.39 -8.91 21.91
N PHE A 172 -4.03 -7.87 22.44
CA PHE A 172 -3.67 -6.49 22.13
C PHE A 172 -2.23 -6.14 22.52
N ASP A 173 -1.66 -6.80 23.53
CA ASP A 173 -0.25 -6.63 23.91
C ASP A 173 0.75 -7.03 22.83
N GLN A 174 0.33 -7.90 21.91
CA GLN A 174 1.15 -8.32 20.78
C GLN A 174 1.10 -7.32 19.63
N ASN A 175 0.16 -6.38 19.63
CA ASN A 175 0.08 -5.36 18.60
C ASN A 175 1.30 -4.42 18.64
N PRO A 176 1.73 -3.87 17.48
CA PRO A 176 2.82 -2.92 17.44
C PRO A 176 2.43 -1.65 18.19
N GLN A 177 3.28 -1.25 19.14
CA GLN A 177 3.04 -0.11 20.01
C GLN A 177 4.37 0.46 20.52
N ALA A 178 4.36 1.73 20.91
CA ALA A 178 5.47 2.40 21.57
C ALA A 178 4.93 3.30 22.67
N ILE A 179 5.44 3.18 23.89
CA ILE A 179 5.13 4.06 25.02
C ILE A 179 6.44 4.64 25.52
N ASN A 180 6.56 5.97 25.52
CA ASN A 180 7.77 6.71 25.89
C ASN A 180 9.04 6.08 25.28
N PRO A 181 9.10 5.92 23.96
CA PRO A 181 10.23 5.28 23.32
C PRO A 181 11.51 6.10 23.53
N ARG A 182 12.67 5.43 23.50
CA ARG A 182 13.98 6.06 23.73
C ARG A 182 14.40 7.10 22.68
N TRP A 183 13.68 7.15 21.56
CA TRP A 183 13.91 8.12 20.48
C TRP A 183 12.96 9.33 20.56
N ASP A 184 12.17 9.43 21.63
CA ASP A 184 11.44 10.65 22.05
C ASP A 184 10.35 11.19 21.10
N TYR A 185 9.91 10.42 20.10
CA TYR A 185 8.75 10.75 19.27
C TYR A 185 7.95 9.51 18.83
N VAL A 186 6.71 9.74 18.41
CA VAL A 186 5.84 8.75 17.76
C VAL A 186 5.22 9.36 16.51
N TYR A 187 4.99 8.54 15.48
CA TYR A 187 4.41 9.00 14.22
C TYR A 187 3.68 7.87 13.48
N SER A 188 2.90 8.22 12.47
CA SER A 188 2.42 7.30 11.44
C SER A 188 2.25 8.04 10.13
N ALA A 189 2.53 7.34 9.04
CA ALA A 189 2.10 7.72 7.70
C ALA A 189 1.50 6.53 6.96
N ASN A 190 0.71 5.70 7.66
CA ASN A 190 0.11 4.45 7.15
C ASN A 190 1.14 3.44 6.62
N ASN A 191 2.41 3.57 7.02
CA ASN A 191 3.49 2.68 6.64
C ASN A 191 3.42 1.36 7.45
N GLN A 192 4.09 0.33 6.94
CA GLN A 192 4.29 -0.92 7.66
C GLN A 192 4.94 -0.63 9.03
N PRO A 193 4.36 -1.10 10.14
CA PRO A 193 5.00 -1.03 11.46
C PRO A 193 6.20 -1.97 11.53
N GLU A 194 7.12 -1.69 12.45
CA GLU A 194 8.26 -2.59 12.75
C GLU A 194 7.79 -3.95 13.26
N GLU A 195 8.69 -4.94 13.21
CA GLU A 195 8.44 -6.28 13.71
C GLU A 195 8.19 -6.28 15.22
N VAL A 196 7.19 -7.04 15.66
CA VAL A 196 6.96 -7.36 17.08
C VAL A 196 7.26 -8.83 17.27
N ASP A 197 8.18 -9.16 18.17
CA ASP A 197 8.62 -10.55 18.43
C ASP A 197 8.99 -11.33 17.15
N GLY A 198 9.67 -10.67 16.22
CA GLY A 198 10.11 -11.25 14.94
C GLY A 198 8.99 -11.48 13.92
N ARG A 199 7.84 -10.80 14.10
CA ARG A 199 6.67 -10.92 13.22
C ARG A 199 6.30 -9.57 12.61
N LEU A 200 6.15 -9.56 11.29
CA LEU A 200 5.42 -8.51 10.58
C LEU A 200 3.93 -8.85 10.48
N TYR A 201 3.12 -7.81 10.48
CA TYR A 201 1.69 -7.89 10.24
C TYR A 201 1.41 -7.67 8.75
N PRO A 202 0.72 -8.60 8.05
CA PRO A 202 0.31 -8.36 6.67
C PRO A 202 -0.60 -7.14 6.56
N GLY A 203 -0.53 -6.45 5.41
CA GLY A 203 -1.37 -5.28 5.16
C GLY A 203 -1.23 -4.67 3.78
N TYR A 204 -2.03 -3.65 3.54
CA TYR A 204 -2.06 -2.82 2.34
C TYR A 204 -1.40 -1.45 2.57
N TYR A 205 -0.49 -1.38 3.54
CA TYR A 205 0.31 -0.22 3.94
C TYR A 205 0.82 0.63 2.77
N LEU A 206 0.85 1.94 2.98
CA LEU A 206 1.47 2.90 2.07
C LEU A 206 3.01 2.80 2.06
N PRO A 207 3.66 3.27 0.97
CA PRO A 207 5.11 3.39 0.94
C PRO A 207 5.65 4.27 2.08
N GLU A 208 6.88 3.99 2.50
CA GLU A 208 7.53 4.63 3.64
C GLU A 208 8.08 6.05 3.38
N ASP A 209 7.85 6.63 2.20
CA ASP A 209 8.44 7.93 1.82
C ASP A 209 7.98 9.06 2.74
N ARG A 210 6.68 9.12 3.07
CA ARG A 210 6.13 10.08 4.04
C ARG A 210 6.66 9.84 5.45
N ALA A 211 6.74 8.57 5.86
CA ALA A 211 7.28 8.17 7.15
C ALA A 211 8.73 8.64 7.32
N LYS A 212 9.58 8.34 6.33
CA LYS A 212 10.98 8.79 6.30
C LYS A 212 11.11 10.31 6.31
N LYS A 213 10.22 11.03 5.64
CA LYS A 213 10.22 12.49 5.67
C LYS A 213 9.86 13.02 7.06
N ILE A 214 8.87 12.45 7.73
CA ILE A 214 8.50 12.83 9.11
C ILE A 214 9.69 12.57 10.04
N VAL A 215 10.28 11.38 10.00
CA VAL A 215 11.46 11.03 10.81
C VAL A 215 12.61 11.99 10.56
N GLN A 216 12.94 12.28 9.29
CA GLN A 216 13.99 13.24 8.94
C GLN A 216 13.75 14.64 9.57
N LEU A 217 12.50 15.11 9.60
CA LEU A 217 12.16 16.41 10.18
C LEU A 217 12.24 16.37 11.71
N LEU A 218 11.79 15.29 12.34
CA LEU A 218 11.80 15.10 13.80
C LEU A 218 13.22 14.88 14.36
N GLU A 219 14.08 14.12 13.67
CA GLU A 219 15.45 13.87 14.12
C GLU A 219 16.38 15.08 13.96
N ALA A 220 16.03 16.04 13.09
CA ALA A 220 16.87 17.18 12.80
C ALA A 220 16.98 18.19 13.96
N LYS A 221 16.04 18.18 14.91
CA LYS A 221 15.93 19.14 16.01
C LYS A 221 14.98 18.66 17.10
N ASP A 222 15.09 19.21 18.30
CA ASP A 222 14.25 18.87 19.47
C ASP A 222 13.49 20.08 20.06
N ASP A 223 13.72 21.30 19.57
CA ASP A 223 13.12 22.56 20.04
C ASP A 223 11.88 22.98 19.21
N PHE A 224 10.94 22.04 19.03
CA PHE A 224 9.72 22.30 18.26
C PHE A 224 8.87 23.42 18.86
N THR A 225 8.40 24.32 18.00
CA THR A 225 7.42 25.36 18.31
C THR A 225 6.17 25.09 17.49
N GLN A 226 5.07 25.78 17.79
CA GLN A 226 3.86 25.71 16.96
C GLN A 226 4.15 26.00 15.48
N SER A 227 4.98 27.01 15.17
CA SER A 227 5.37 27.34 13.78
C SER A 227 6.11 26.19 13.11
N HIS A 228 7.04 25.56 13.83
CA HIS A 228 7.79 24.41 13.29
C HIS A 228 6.86 23.22 12.95
N VAL A 229 5.86 22.96 13.79
CA VAL A 229 4.88 21.89 13.54
C VAL A 229 3.94 22.26 12.39
N GLU A 230 3.52 23.52 12.29
CA GLU A 230 2.72 24.03 11.17
C GLU A 230 3.46 23.89 9.83
N GLU A 231 4.73 24.30 9.78
CA GLU A 231 5.60 24.13 8.61
C GLU A 231 5.75 22.66 8.20
N MET A 232 5.86 21.76 9.19
CA MET A 232 5.92 20.31 8.94
C MET A 232 4.61 19.78 8.35
N ILE A 233 3.44 20.20 8.87
CA ILE A 233 2.13 19.77 8.36
C ILE A 233 1.87 20.28 6.94
N TYR A 234 2.29 21.51 6.63
CA TYR A 234 2.16 22.09 5.29
C TYR A 234 3.32 21.73 4.34
N ASN A 235 4.23 20.84 4.74
CA ASN A 235 5.33 20.43 3.88
C ASN A 235 4.80 19.65 2.67
N VAL A 236 5.11 20.17 1.47
CA VAL A 236 4.73 19.57 0.19
C VAL A 236 5.95 19.11 -0.61
N GLN A 237 7.02 18.65 0.06
CA GLN A 237 8.25 18.24 -0.61
C GLN A 237 8.46 16.72 -0.47
N SER A 238 8.60 16.02 -1.61
CA SER A 238 9.01 14.62 -1.65
C SER A 238 10.40 14.49 -2.27
N SER A 239 11.41 14.27 -1.44
CA SER A 239 12.77 13.97 -1.91
C SER A 239 12.84 12.66 -2.71
N ASN A 240 11.98 11.70 -2.39
CA ASN A 240 11.90 10.42 -3.10
C ASN A 240 11.49 10.62 -4.56
N SER A 241 10.46 11.42 -4.86
CA SER A 241 10.02 11.65 -6.25
C SER A 241 11.10 12.29 -7.13
N ALA A 242 11.79 13.30 -6.60
CA ALA A 242 12.90 13.94 -7.31
C ALA A 242 14.07 12.96 -7.54
N GLU A 243 14.38 12.11 -6.56
CA GLU A 243 15.38 11.07 -6.70
C GLU A 243 15.00 10.06 -7.81
N LEU A 244 13.77 9.57 -7.79
CA LEU A 244 13.24 8.64 -8.78
C LEU A 244 13.25 9.24 -10.19
N ALA A 245 12.84 10.50 -10.34
CA ALA A 245 12.95 11.24 -11.61
C ALA A 245 14.41 11.26 -12.09
N GLY A 246 15.35 11.59 -11.20
CA GLY A 246 16.79 11.58 -11.52
C GLY A 246 17.32 10.21 -11.94
N ILE A 247 16.80 9.11 -11.39
CA ILE A 247 17.16 7.75 -11.82
C ILE A 247 16.69 7.49 -13.25
N VAL A 248 15.43 7.80 -13.55
CA VAL A 248 14.87 7.61 -14.89
C VAL A 248 15.67 8.42 -15.90
N LEU A 249 15.90 9.70 -15.63
CA LEU A 249 16.61 10.61 -16.54
C LEU A 249 18.05 10.15 -16.83
N ARG A 250 18.76 9.58 -15.85
CA ARG A 250 20.11 9.04 -16.05
C ARG A 250 20.14 7.77 -16.93
N ASN A 251 19.03 7.05 -17.02
CA ASN A 251 18.93 5.81 -17.79
C ASN A 251 18.14 5.96 -19.10
N MET A 252 17.61 7.15 -19.37
CA MET A 252 16.87 7.45 -20.60
C MET A 252 17.83 7.85 -21.73
N SER A 253 17.55 7.42 -22.96
CA SER A 253 18.26 7.93 -24.14
C SER A 253 17.84 9.38 -24.41
N LEU A 254 18.78 10.31 -24.32
CA LEU A 254 18.54 11.75 -24.57
C LEU A 254 18.75 12.15 -26.05
N VAL A 255 18.80 11.17 -26.96
CA VAL A 255 19.11 11.38 -28.37
C VAL A 255 17.83 11.66 -29.17
N LYS A 256 17.88 12.64 -30.09
CA LYS A 256 16.78 13.06 -30.98
C LYS A 256 15.55 13.66 -30.27
N MET A 257 15.76 14.34 -29.15
CA MET A 257 14.68 15.04 -28.47
C MET A 257 14.27 16.34 -29.18
N ASN A 258 12.97 16.60 -29.24
CA ASN A 258 12.44 17.90 -29.62
C ASN A 258 12.63 18.93 -28.49
N ASP A 259 12.35 20.20 -28.75
CA ASP A 259 12.65 21.27 -27.79
C ASP A 259 11.76 21.22 -26.53
N LEU A 260 10.51 20.75 -26.66
CA LEU A 260 9.60 20.56 -25.53
C LEU A 260 10.08 19.42 -24.60
N GLU A 261 10.58 18.32 -25.17
CA GLU A 261 11.14 17.20 -24.40
C GLU A 261 12.40 17.63 -23.64
N LYS A 262 13.26 18.45 -24.26
CA LYS A 262 14.44 19.01 -23.58
C LYS A 262 14.03 19.90 -22.41
N GLU A 263 13.05 20.78 -22.62
CA GLU A 263 12.53 21.66 -21.57
C GLU A 263 11.95 20.86 -20.40
N ALA A 264 11.17 19.82 -20.68
CA ALA A 264 10.60 18.95 -19.66
C ALA A 264 11.70 18.24 -18.83
N ILE A 265 12.78 17.81 -19.48
CA ILE A 265 13.91 17.16 -18.82
C ILE A 265 14.68 18.13 -17.95
N GLU A 266 14.98 19.34 -18.43
CA GLU A 266 15.65 20.35 -17.62
C GLU A 266 14.78 20.76 -16.42
N THR A 267 13.45 20.83 -16.61
CA THR A 267 12.50 21.07 -15.53
C THR A 267 12.58 19.97 -14.46
N LEU A 268 12.60 18.69 -14.86
CA LEU A 268 12.74 17.57 -13.92
C LEU A 268 14.12 17.50 -13.26
N LYS A 269 15.20 17.89 -13.96
CA LYS A 269 16.56 17.93 -13.39
C LYS A 269 16.71 18.98 -12.31
N ALA A 270 16.07 20.13 -12.49
CA ALA A 270 16.11 21.25 -11.55
C ALA A 270 15.14 21.06 -10.36
N TRP A 271 14.27 20.07 -10.41
CA TRP A 271 13.24 19.86 -9.41
C TRP A 271 13.81 19.32 -8.09
N ASP A 272 13.49 20.00 -6.99
CA ASP A 272 13.89 19.65 -5.63
C ASP A 272 12.88 18.74 -4.90
N GLY A 273 11.83 18.31 -5.61
CA GLY A 273 10.74 17.50 -5.08
C GLY A 273 9.55 18.28 -4.55
N SER A 274 9.48 19.62 -4.74
CA SER A 274 8.34 20.43 -4.32
C SER A 274 7.04 20.17 -5.12
N TYR A 275 5.89 20.27 -4.45
CA TYR A 275 4.55 20.16 -5.02
C TYR A 275 3.72 21.43 -4.76
N LYS A 276 4.34 22.60 -4.95
CA LYS A 276 3.65 23.89 -4.83
C LYS A 276 2.70 24.06 -6.01
N LYS A 277 1.73 24.96 -5.83
CA LYS A 277 0.65 25.21 -6.80
C LYS A 277 1.16 25.53 -8.22
N GLU A 278 2.28 26.24 -8.33
CA GLU A 278 2.84 26.70 -9.61
C GLU A 278 3.94 25.76 -10.15
N ASP A 279 4.21 24.64 -9.48
CA ASP A 279 5.25 23.71 -9.90
C ASP A 279 4.78 22.88 -11.10
N ILE A 280 5.57 22.90 -12.18
CA ILE A 280 5.28 22.13 -13.41
C ILE A 280 5.88 20.72 -13.31
N ALA A 281 7.02 20.57 -12.64
CA ALA A 281 7.76 19.31 -12.54
C ALA A 281 6.90 18.12 -12.00
N PRO A 282 6.03 18.29 -10.98
CA PRO A 282 5.13 17.22 -10.54
C PRO A 282 4.24 16.64 -11.64
N ALA A 283 3.68 17.50 -12.51
CA ALA A 283 2.80 17.05 -13.59
C ALA A 283 3.57 16.25 -14.63
N ILE A 284 4.78 16.70 -14.99
CA ILE A 284 5.68 15.98 -15.88
C ILE A 284 6.06 14.62 -15.26
N TYR A 285 6.43 14.62 -13.98
CA TYR A 285 6.84 13.42 -13.25
C TYR A 285 5.74 12.37 -13.24
N PHE A 286 4.52 12.70 -12.80
CA PHE A 286 3.44 11.70 -12.75
C PHE A 286 3.03 11.20 -14.13
N THR A 287 3.08 12.06 -15.15
CA THR A 287 2.85 11.64 -16.55
C THR A 287 3.94 10.68 -17.01
N LEU A 288 5.21 10.95 -16.71
CA LEU A 288 6.32 10.05 -17.01
C LEU A 288 6.18 8.70 -16.31
N ILE A 289 5.84 8.70 -15.02
CA ILE A 289 5.64 7.47 -14.24
C ILE A 289 4.47 6.66 -14.79
N TYR A 290 3.33 7.30 -15.08
CA TYR A 290 2.19 6.63 -15.71
C TYR A 290 2.61 5.97 -17.03
N ASN A 291 3.29 6.69 -17.92
CA ASN A 291 3.76 6.14 -19.18
C ASN A 291 4.76 4.99 -18.99
N ILE A 292 5.63 5.05 -17.99
CA ILE A 292 6.53 3.93 -17.66
C ILE A 292 5.71 2.71 -17.26
N LEU A 293 4.75 2.86 -16.34
CA LEU A 293 3.91 1.75 -15.90
C LEU A 293 3.07 1.20 -17.06
N GLU A 294 2.46 2.06 -17.86
CA GLU A 294 1.65 1.68 -19.01
C GLU A 294 2.45 0.89 -20.03
N ASN A 295 3.61 1.40 -20.47
CA ASN A 295 4.47 0.74 -21.45
C ASN A 295 5.22 -0.49 -20.91
N THR A 296 5.12 -0.77 -19.60
CA THR A 296 5.76 -1.92 -18.95
C THR A 296 4.79 -3.04 -18.61
N PHE A 297 3.53 -2.71 -18.31
CA PHE A 297 2.57 -3.67 -17.76
C PHE A 297 1.28 -3.81 -18.58
N LYS A 298 0.87 -2.79 -19.34
CA LYS A 298 -0.48 -2.77 -19.92
C LYS A 298 -0.66 -3.82 -21.02
N ASP A 299 0.37 -4.12 -21.81
CA ASP A 299 0.27 -5.12 -22.88
C ASP A 299 0.18 -6.55 -22.35
N GLU A 300 0.76 -6.86 -21.19
CA GLU A 300 0.61 -8.17 -20.53
C GLU A 300 -0.65 -8.26 -19.66
N MET A 301 -1.07 -7.18 -19.01
CA MET A 301 -2.23 -7.17 -18.11
C MET A 301 -3.57 -7.02 -18.85
N GLY A 302 -3.56 -6.37 -20.01
CA GLY A 302 -4.77 -5.86 -20.65
C GLY A 302 -5.28 -4.56 -19.98
N GLU A 303 -6.21 -3.90 -20.65
CA GLU A 303 -6.71 -2.57 -20.24
C GLU A 303 -7.39 -2.59 -18.86
N GLU A 304 -8.32 -3.51 -18.64
CA GLU A 304 -9.09 -3.59 -17.39
C GLU A 304 -8.20 -3.86 -16.17
N THR A 305 -7.35 -4.90 -16.25
CA THR A 305 -6.44 -5.27 -15.16
C THR A 305 -5.41 -4.19 -14.87
N PHE A 306 -4.89 -3.52 -15.92
CA PHE A 306 -3.97 -2.40 -15.75
C PHE A 306 -4.63 -1.23 -15.01
N ASP A 307 -5.87 -0.88 -15.39
CA ASP A 307 -6.65 0.16 -14.72
C ASP A 307 -6.92 -0.15 -13.25
N GLN A 308 -7.16 -1.42 -12.91
CA GLN A 308 -7.25 -1.86 -11.51
C GLN A 308 -5.90 -1.76 -10.80
N PHE A 309 -4.82 -2.20 -11.45
CA PHE A 309 -3.46 -2.17 -10.90
C PHE A 309 -3.00 -0.75 -10.52
N ILE A 310 -3.13 0.23 -11.43
CA ILE A 310 -2.69 1.61 -11.17
C ILE A 310 -3.50 2.31 -10.08
N LYS A 311 -4.74 1.87 -9.81
CA LYS A 311 -5.58 2.37 -8.72
C LYS A 311 -5.24 1.73 -7.36
N ALA A 312 -4.71 0.50 -7.36
CA ALA A 312 -4.40 -0.24 -6.14
C ALA A 312 -3.15 0.31 -5.40
N HIS A 313 -3.11 0.17 -4.06
CA HIS A 313 -1.90 0.47 -3.27
C HIS A 313 -0.68 -0.36 -3.68
N LEU A 314 -0.91 -1.52 -4.31
CA LEU A 314 0.15 -2.35 -4.86
C LEU A 314 1.01 -1.57 -5.86
N SER A 315 0.43 -0.85 -6.82
CA SER A 315 1.21 -0.08 -7.81
C SER A 315 2.07 0.99 -7.13
N LYS A 316 1.51 1.74 -6.18
CA LYS A 316 2.21 2.77 -5.40
C LYS A 316 3.47 2.22 -4.71
N ARG A 317 3.36 1.02 -4.11
CA ARG A 317 4.48 0.33 -3.45
C ARG A 317 5.55 -0.19 -4.41
N GLN A 318 5.21 -0.41 -5.67
CA GLN A 318 6.14 -0.94 -6.67
C GLN A 318 6.92 0.14 -7.40
N ILE A 319 6.40 1.37 -7.55
CA ILE A 319 7.04 2.45 -8.34
C ILE A 319 8.52 2.63 -7.95
N ALA A 320 8.81 2.87 -6.67
CA ALA A 320 10.17 3.09 -6.20
C ALA A 320 11.06 1.87 -6.44
N LYS A 321 10.56 0.66 -6.14
CA LYS A 321 11.29 -0.59 -6.36
C LYS A 321 11.63 -0.80 -7.84
N GLN A 322 10.64 -0.64 -8.72
CA GLN A 322 10.78 -0.78 -10.17
C GLN A 322 11.80 0.20 -10.74
N ILE A 323 11.71 1.48 -10.37
CA ILE A 323 12.65 2.50 -10.84
C ILE A 323 14.04 2.28 -10.25
N GLN A 324 14.14 1.87 -8.99
CA GLN A 324 15.44 1.52 -8.39
C GLN A 324 16.09 0.31 -9.06
N MET A 325 15.34 -0.61 -9.69
CA MET A 325 15.95 -1.66 -10.51
C MET A 325 16.70 -1.09 -11.72
N LEU A 326 16.37 0.11 -12.22
CA LEU A 326 17.16 0.81 -13.23
C LEU A 326 18.53 1.27 -12.70
N LYS A 327 18.67 1.47 -11.38
CA LYS A 327 20.00 1.66 -10.74
C LYS A 327 20.78 0.35 -10.65
N SER A 328 20.13 -0.80 -10.78
CA SER A 328 20.76 -2.07 -10.42
C SER A 328 22.02 -2.30 -11.26
N ARG A 329 23.14 -2.41 -10.53
CA ARG A 329 24.42 -2.90 -11.04
C ARG A 329 24.47 -4.42 -11.04
N LEU A 330 23.33 -5.08 -10.82
CA LEU A 330 23.25 -6.54 -10.72
C LEU A 330 23.91 -7.18 -11.94
N ILE A 331 23.50 -6.77 -13.14
CA ILE A 331 24.11 -7.28 -14.36
C ILE A 331 25.61 -6.93 -14.44
N PRO A 332 26.06 -5.67 -14.30
CA PRO A 332 27.49 -5.36 -14.22
C PRO A 332 28.30 -6.19 -13.19
N ASP A 333 27.77 -6.44 -12.00
CA ASP A 333 28.47 -7.14 -10.92
C ASP A 333 28.45 -8.67 -11.14
N LEU A 334 27.36 -9.23 -11.67
CA LEU A 334 27.31 -10.62 -12.12
C LEU A 334 28.28 -10.86 -13.30
N VAL A 335 28.38 -9.91 -14.23
CA VAL A 335 29.37 -9.96 -15.32
C VAL A 335 30.80 -9.88 -14.78
N LYS A 336 31.09 -9.00 -13.81
CA LYS A 336 32.40 -8.98 -13.13
C LYS A 336 32.71 -10.31 -12.43
N ALA A 337 31.69 -10.96 -11.85
CA ALA A 337 31.80 -12.30 -11.27
C ALA A 337 31.89 -13.41 -12.32
N GLN A 338 31.97 -13.07 -13.62
CA GLN A 338 32.06 -13.99 -14.76
C GLN A 338 30.87 -14.96 -14.88
N LEU A 339 29.70 -14.55 -14.37
CA LEU A 339 28.48 -15.32 -14.49
C LEU A 339 27.81 -15.05 -15.83
N THR A 340 27.29 -16.11 -16.45
CA THR A 340 26.50 -16.04 -17.69
C THR A 340 25.05 -15.74 -17.33
N ILE A 341 24.47 -14.70 -17.94
CA ILE A 341 23.07 -14.33 -17.69
C ILE A 341 22.14 -15.06 -18.65
N THR A 342 21.23 -15.88 -18.12
CA THR A 342 20.16 -16.53 -18.89
C THR A 342 18.88 -15.73 -18.77
N SER A 343 18.21 -15.44 -19.88
CA SER A 343 16.94 -14.68 -19.90
C SER A 343 15.97 -15.26 -20.93
N GLY A 344 14.67 -15.03 -20.74
CA GLY A 344 13.62 -15.49 -21.65
C GLY A 344 13.56 -14.71 -22.97
N PHE A 345 14.39 -13.67 -23.13
CA PHE A 345 14.43 -12.79 -24.32
C PHE A 345 13.09 -12.12 -24.69
N ALA A 346 12.13 -12.15 -23.76
CA ALA A 346 10.85 -11.48 -23.85
C ALA A 346 11.00 -9.98 -23.57
N TYR A 347 9.89 -9.28 -23.36
CA TYR A 347 9.87 -7.86 -23.02
C TYR A 347 10.41 -7.57 -21.61
N GLY A 348 10.58 -6.28 -21.31
CA GLY A 348 10.95 -5.82 -19.97
C GLY A 348 12.33 -6.30 -19.51
N VAL A 349 12.38 -6.90 -18.33
CA VAL A 349 13.62 -7.29 -17.64
C VAL A 349 14.47 -8.26 -18.48
N ASP A 350 13.83 -9.11 -19.29
CA ASP A 350 14.51 -10.13 -20.08
C ASP A 350 15.45 -9.52 -21.13
N ILE A 351 14.91 -8.66 -21.99
CA ILE A 351 15.71 -7.99 -23.03
C ILE A 351 16.67 -6.96 -22.43
N LEU A 352 16.30 -6.32 -21.32
CA LEU A 352 17.18 -5.38 -20.60
C LEU A 352 18.39 -6.10 -20.01
N ALA A 353 18.19 -7.24 -19.36
CA ALA A 353 19.27 -8.06 -18.83
C ALA A 353 20.24 -8.49 -19.94
N HIS A 354 19.72 -8.91 -21.10
CA HIS A 354 20.54 -9.23 -22.28
C HIS A 354 21.38 -8.04 -22.77
N ARG A 355 20.73 -6.91 -23.05
CA ARG A 355 21.41 -5.71 -23.57
C ARG A 355 22.44 -5.18 -22.60
N GLN A 356 22.12 -5.16 -21.31
CA GLN A 356 23.04 -4.68 -20.28
C GLN A 356 24.21 -5.66 -20.09
N THR A 357 23.99 -6.97 -20.22
CA THR A 357 25.07 -7.97 -20.16
C THR A 357 26.05 -7.78 -21.29
N LEU A 358 25.55 -7.63 -22.53
CA LEU A 358 26.37 -7.38 -23.71
C LEU A 358 27.10 -6.03 -23.61
N ALA A 359 26.43 -4.97 -23.15
CA ALA A 359 27.05 -3.66 -22.94
C ALA A 359 28.19 -3.70 -21.91
N CYS A 360 28.15 -4.64 -20.96
CA CYS A 360 29.21 -4.87 -19.97
C CYS A 360 30.27 -5.88 -20.45
N ASN A 361 30.26 -6.30 -21.72
CA ASN A 361 31.11 -7.37 -22.27
C ASN A 361 30.95 -8.74 -21.57
N GLY A 362 29.77 -9.00 -21.02
CA GLY A 362 29.41 -10.27 -20.39
C GLY A 362 28.86 -11.29 -21.38
N LYS A 363 28.68 -12.53 -20.90
CA LYS A 363 28.06 -13.62 -21.67
C LYS A 363 26.59 -13.76 -21.30
N THR A 364 25.73 -13.99 -22.29
CA THR A 364 24.30 -14.15 -22.06
C THR A 364 23.69 -15.21 -22.98
N ILE A 365 22.65 -15.89 -22.50
CA ILE A 365 21.94 -16.96 -23.22
C ILE A 365 20.45 -16.61 -23.25
N ALA A 366 19.88 -16.53 -24.46
CA ALA A 366 18.47 -16.30 -24.68
C ALA A 366 17.71 -17.62 -24.76
N VAL A 367 16.65 -17.77 -23.97
CA VAL A 367 15.73 -18.92 -24.01
C VAL A 367 14.45 -18.50 -24.73
N LEU A 368 14.32 -18.88 -25.99
CA LEU A 368 13.19 -18.48 -26.83
C LEU A 368 12.01 -19.45 -26.69
N GLY A 369 10.92 -18.99 -26.09
CA GLY A 369 9.67 -19.76 -26.00
C GLY A 369 9.03 -20.06 -27.37
N SER A 370 9.32 -19.23 -28.39
CA SER A 370 8.79 -19.35 -29.76
C SER A 370 9.68 -20.15 -30.72
N GLY A 371 10.82 -20.68 -30.25
CA GLY A 371 11.80 -21.39 -31.07
C GLY A 371 12.70 -20.47 -31.92
N LEU A 372 13.85 -21.00 -32.37
CA LEU A 372 14.92 -20.21 -33.02
C LEU A 372 14.53 -19.54 -34.35
N ASN A 373 13.54 -20.09 -35.05
CA ASN A 373 13.10 -19.58 -36.35
C ASN A 373 12.03 -18.48 -36.24
N CYS A 374 11.51 -18.22 -35.03
CA CYS A 374 10.50 -17.23 -34.78
C CYS A 374 10.95 -16.34 -33.63
N ILE A 375 11.60 -15.22 -33.94
CA ILE A 375 11.98 -14.24 -32.91
C ILE A 375 10.72 -13.49 -32.49
N TYR A 376 10.21 -13.87 -31.32
CA TYR A 376 9.15 -13.15 -30.63
C TYR A 376 9.70 -12.66 -29.30
N PRO A 377 9.55 -11.37 -28.99
CA PRO A 377 8.96 -10.31 -29.81
C PRO A 377 9.71 -9.93 -31.09
N GLN A 378 8.99 -9.65 -32.19
CA GLN A 378 9.62 -9.28 -33.49
C GLN A 378 10.57 -8.07 -33.36
N ARG A 379 10.27 -7.13 -32.46
CA ARG A 379 11.10 -5.94 -32.23
C ARG A 379 12.51 -6.24 -31.70
N HIS A 380 12.78 -7.47 -31.24
CA HIS A 380 14.09 -7.89 -30.71
C HIS A 380 15.00 -8.57 -31.76
N GLN A 381 14.59 -8.62 -33.04
CA GLN A 381 15.42 -9.22 -34.11
C GLN A 381 16.85 -8.67 -34.17
N ALA A 382 17.01 -7.35 -34.01
CA ALA A 382 18.32 -6.72 -34.05
C ALA A 382 19.21 -7.05 -32.84
N ASP A 383 18.61 -7.41 -31.70
CA ASP A 383 19.34 -7.83 -30.50
C ASP A 383 19.79 -9.29 -30.60
N MET A 384 19.02 -10.14 -31.27
CA MET A 384 19.36 -11.55 -31.47
C MET A 384 20.64 -11.73 -32.29
N LEU A 385 20.93 -10.81 -33.20
CA LEU A 385 22.17 -10.81 -34.01
C LEU A 385 23.44 -10.52 -33.19
N LYS A 386 23.29 -10.11 -31.93
CA LYS A 386 24.40 -9.74 -31.03
C LYS A 386 24.64 -10.78 -29.93
N ILE A 387 23.82 -11.84 -29.91
CA ILE A 387 23.91 -13.03 -29.05
C ILE A 387 24.53 -14.14 -29.88
#